data_AF-A0A4T0V7D3-F1
#
_entry.id   AF-A0A4T0V7D3-F1
#
_cell.length_a   1.000
_cell.length_b   1.000
_cell.length_c   1.000
_cell.angle_alpha   90.00
_cell.angle_beta   90.00
_cell.angle_gamma   90.00
#
_symmetry.space_group_name_H-M   'P 1'
#
loop_
_entity.id
_entity.type
_entity.pdbx_description
1 polymer ?
#
loop_
_entity_poly.entity_id
_entity_poly.type
_entity_poly.pdbx_seq_one_letter_code
_entity_poly.pdbx_strand_id
1 'polypeptide(L)'
;MVTDGHMDERELDTLEKLHVYELIGLPRKRFLTILTELCDAFADAEREDGSIALLDKERVDDYLSLVTDRTKRLLTCALALDVCKSDGSIGDAEMALLRYMMGSWRISLDDLEAELIRR
;
A
#
# COMPACT_ATOMS: atom_id res chain seq x y z
N MET A 1 0.17 -10.10 -0.83
CA MET A 1 0.52 -8.75 -1.33
C MET A 1 0.53 -7.63 -0.29
N VAL A 2 -0.60 -7.14 0.27
CA VAL A 2 -0.58 -6.18 1.42
C VAL A 2 -1.53 -6.59 2.54
N THR A 3 -2.49 -7.46 2.23
CA THR A 3 -3.55 -7.88 3.16
C THR A 3 -3.22 -9.18 3.90
N ASP A 4 -2.21 -9.93 3.46
CA ASP A 4 -1.78 -11.23 4.00
C ASP A 4 -0.44 -11.15 4.77
N GLY A 5 0.20 -9.98 4.81
CA GLY A 5 1.40 -9.74 5.62
C GLY A 5 2.65 -10.43 5.07
N HIS A 6 2.60 -10.97 3.85
CA HIS A 6 3.75 -11.57 3.17
C HIS A 6 3.95 -10.84 1.85
N MET A 7 5.15 -10.28 1.69
CA MET A 7 5.57 -9.66 0.44
C MET A 7 6.46 -10.63 -0.33
N ASP A 8 6.08 -10.97 -1.56
CA ASP A 8 6.88 -11.88 -2.38
C ASP A 8 7.97 -11.14 -3.18
N GLU A 9 8.89 -11.89 -3.80
CA GLU A 9 10.00 -11.30 -4.57
C GLU A 9 9.53 -10.47 -5.79
N ARG A 10 8.35 -10.75 -6.35
CA ARG A 10 7.81 -10.06 -7.54
C ARG A 10 7.20 -8.71 -7.17
N GLU A 11 6.56 -8.66 -6.02
CA GLU A 11 6.02 -7.44 -5.42
C GLU A 11 7.16 -6.47 -5.08
N LEU A 12 8.23 -6.99 -4.47
CA LEU A 12 9.45 -6.24 -4.20
C LEU A 12 10.11 -5.73 -5.50
N ASP A 13 10.26 -6.57 -6.51
CA ASP A 13 10.82 -6.18 -7.82
C ASP A 13 9.97 -5.09 -8.51
N THR A 14 8.64 -5.11 -8.31
CA THR A 14 7.76 -4.04 -8.79
C THR A 14 7.99 -2.73 -8.05
N LEU A 15 8.07 -2.75 -6.72
CA LEU A 15 8.43 -1.57 -5.93
C LEU A 15 9.81 -1.01 -6.31
N GLU A 16 10.74 -1.89 -6.69
CA GLU A 16 12.06 -1.50 -7.18
C GLU A 16 12.01 -0.82 -8.54
N LYS A 17 11.31 -1.42 -9.51
CA LYS A 17 11.11 -0.85 -10.86
C LYS A 17 10.38 0.48 -10.84
N LEU A 18 9.47 0.66 -9.88
CA LEU A 18 8.75 1.91 -9.68
C LEU A 18 9.59 2.97 -8.95
N HIS A 19 10.82 2.66 -8.53
CA HIS A 19 11.70 3.54 -7.76
C HIS A 19 10.99 4.18 -6.54
N VAL A 20 10.11 3.41 -5.88
CA VAL A 20 9.22 3.92 -4.81
C VAL A 20 10.00 4.61 -3.69
N TYR A 21 11.16 4.06 -3.35
CA TYR A 21 12.04 4.62 -2.33
C TYR A 21 12.58 6.02 -2.70
N GLU A 22 12.88 6.29 -3.97
CA GLU A 22 13.30 7.63 -4.41
C GLU A 22 12.14 8.64 -4.33
N LEU A 23 10.93 8.18 -4.70
CA LEU A 23 9.71 8.99 -4.70
C LEU A 23 9.28 9.45 -3.31
N ILE A 24 9.53 8.62 -2.29
CA ILE A 24 9.25 8.94 -0.88
C ILE A 24 10.47 9.50 -0.15
N GLY A 25 11.60 9.69 -0.84
CA GLY A 25 12.83 10.28 -0.29
C GLY A 25 13.56 9.40 0.73
N LEU A 26 13.43 8.08 0.63
CA LEU A 26 14.09 7.12 1.53
C LEU A 26 15.19 6.33 0.80
N PRO A 27 16.33 6.05 1.45
CA PRO A 27 17.28 5.07 0.95
C PRO A 27 16.63 3.67 0.88
N ARG A 28 16.88 2.90 -0.20
CA ARG A 28 16.36 1.54 -0.39
C ARG A 28 16.47 0.66 0.85
N LYS A 29 17.65 0.64 1.49
CA LYS A 29 17.89 -0.16 2.69
C LYS A 29 16.92 0.21 3.83
N ARG A 30 16.68 1.51 4.03
CA ARG A 30 15.77 2.00 5.08
C ARG A 30 14.32 1.69 4.75
N PHE A 31 13.93 1.79 3.48
CA PHE A 31 12.61 1.40 3.03
C PHE A 31 12.33 -0.09 3.30
N LEU A 32 13.23 -0.98 2.88
CA LEU A 32 13.10 -2.42 3.11
C LEU A 32 13.03 -2.75 4.61
N THR A 33 13.86 -2.11 5.44
CA THR A 33 13.78 -2.32 6.90
C THR A 33 12.41 -1.93 7.47
N ILE A 34 11.89 -0.75 7.12
CA ILE A 34 10.57 -0.29 7.59
C ILE A 34 9.47 -1.23 7.09
N LEU A 35 9.60 -1.72 5.86
CA LEU A 35 8.63 -2.62 5.26
C LEU A 35 8.60 -3.98 5.96
N THR A 36 9.76 -4.56 6.24
CA THR A 36 9.87 -5.81 7.02
C THR A 36 9.35 -5.61 8.44
N GLU A 37 9.75 -4.54 9.13
CA GLU A 37 9.23 -4.22 10.48
C GLU A 37 7.70 -4.07 10.50
N LEU A 38 7.14 -3.48 9.44
CA LEU A 38 5.70 -3.35 9.27
C LEU A 38 5.03 -4.72 9.08
N CYS A 39 5.58 -5.59 8.21
CA CYS A 39 5.06 -6.94 8.00
C CYS A 39 5.17 -7.82 9.26
N ASP A 40 6.26 -7.72 10.01
CA ASP A 40 6.48 -8.47 11.25
C ASP A 40 5.49 -8.03 12.35
N ALA A 41 5.29 -6.72 12.53
CA ALA A 41 4.30 -6.17 13.48
C ALA A 41 2.86 -6.59 13.17
N PHE A 42 2.64 -6.97 11.91
CA PHE A 42 1.40 -7.42 11.33
C PHE A 42 1.21 -8.93 11.50
N ALA A 43 2.27 -9.73 11.29
CA ALA A 43 2.27 -11.17 11.56
C ALA A 43 2.11 -11.48 13.06
N ASP A 44 2.72 -10.69 13.95
CA ASP A 44 2.59 -10.85 15.41
C ASP A 44 1.17 -10.54 15.94
N ALA A 45 0.28 -10.00 15.10
CA ALA A 45 -1.11 -9.70 15.44
C ALA A 45 -2.09 -10.85 15.15
N GLU A 46 -1.59 -12.08 14.94
CA GLU A 46 -2.41 -13.30 14.80
C GLU A 46 -3.47 -13.41 15.91
N ARG A 47 -4.73 -13.58 15.50
CA ARG A 47 -5.83 -13.86 16.43
C ARG A 47 -5.78 -15.33 16.85
N GLU A 48 -6.28 -15.65 18.05
CA GLU A 48 -6.34 -17.02 18.60
C GLU A 48 -7.06 -18.05 17.68
N ASP A 49 -7.81 -17.59 16.66
CA ASP A 49 -8.52 -18.45 15.71
C ASP A 49 -7.69 -18.82 14.46
N GLY A 50 -6.42 -18.40 14.38
CA GLY A 50 -5.54 -18.64 13.23
C GLY A 50 -5.93 -17.85 11.98
N SER A 51 -6.89 -16.93 12.10
CA SER A 51 -7.21 -15.99 11.03
C SER A 51 -6.36 -14.74 11.18
N ILE A 52 -5.69 -14.40 10.08
CA ILE A 52 -4.87 -13.22 9.99
C ILE A 52 -5.80 -12.03 9.67
N ALA A 53 -6.37 -11.40 10.69
CA ALA A 53 -7.11 -10.14 10.53
C ALA A 53 -6.15 -8.95 10.62
N LEU A 54 -5.27 -8.85 9.62
CA LEU A 54 -4.08 -8.00 9.63
C LEU A 54 -4.35 -6.50 9.71
N LEU A 55 -5.46 -6.05 9.14
CA LEU A 55 -5.85 -4.65 9.12
C LEU A 55 -7.30 -4.57 9.56
N ASP A 56 -7.52 -4.42 10.86
CA ASP A 56 -8.81 -3.88 11.28
C ASP A 56 -8.96 -2.46 10.73
N LYS A 57 -10.21 -2.07 10.51
CA LYS A 57 -10.54 -0.78 9.90
C LYS A 57 -9.92 0.39 10.67
N GLU A 58 -9.83 0.28 11.99
CA GLU A 58 -9.30 1.32 12.89
C GLU A 58 -7.81 1.56 12.64
N ARG A 59 -7.00 0.50 12.53
CA ARG A 59 -5.58 0.61 12.16
C ARG A 59 -5.38 1.21 10.77
N VAL A 60 -6.20 0.81 9.79
CA VAL A 60 -6.14 1.42 8.45
C VAL A 60 -6.43 2.92 8.55
N ASP A 61 -7.48 3.31 9.27
CA ASP A 61 -7.85 4.71 9.46
C ASP A 61 -6.74 5.52 10.11
N ASP A 62 -6.07 4.96 11.12
CA ASP A 62 -4.92 5.58 11.78
C ASP A 62 -3.79 5.84 10.79
N TYR A 63 -3.37 4.84 10.00
CA TYR A 63 -2.33 5.02 8.99
C TYR A 63 -2.73 6.03 7.90
N LEU A 64 -3.98 5.99 7.44
CA LEU A 64 -4.47 6.93 6.45
C LEU A 64 -4.55 8.36 6.98
N SER A 65 -4.78 8.54 8.29
CA SER A 65 -4.83 9.85 8.95
C SER A 65 -3.45 10.52 9.02
N LEU A 66 -2.37 9.74 9.09
CA LEU A 66 -0.99 10.25 9.14
C LEU A 66 -0.57 10.92 7.82
N VAL A 67 -1.16 10.51 6.69
CA VAL A 67 -0.89 11.12 5.39
C VAL A 67 -1.78 12.35 5.22
N THR A 68 -1.23 13.54 5.47
CA THR A 68 -1.99 14.80 5.39
C THR A 68 -1.83 15.53 4.06
N ASP A 69 -0.71 15.32 3.37
CA ASP A 69 -0.39 15.96 2.10
C ASP A 69 -1.15 15.31 0.92
N ARG A 70 -1.87 16.12 0.13
CA ARG A 70 -2.71 15.59 -0.97
C ARG A 70 -1.89 14.95 -2.08
N THR A 71 -0.72 15.48 -2.42
CA THR A 71 0.16 14.89 -3.42
C THR A 71 0.65 13.52 -2.95
N LYS A 72 1.02 13.38 -1.68
CA LYS A 72 1.38 12.09 -1.09
C LYS A 72 0.22 11.09 -1.11
N ARG A 73 -1.01 11.53 -0.82
CA ARG A 73 -2.20 10.66 -0.91
C ARG A 73 -2.43 10.12 -2.32
N LEU A 74 -2.34 11.00 -3.33
CA LEU A 74 -2.47 10.61 -4.74
C LEU A 74 -1.38 9.63 -5.14
N LEU A 75 -0.13 9.93 -4.76
CA LEU A 75 1.02 9.07 -4.96
C LEU A 75 0.82 7.70 -4.32
N THR A 76 0.35 7.64 -3.06
CA THR A 76 0.11 6.39 -2.36
C THR A 76 -0.98 5.56 -3.06
N CYS A 77 -2.09 6.17 -3.48
CA CYS A 77 -3.13 5.47 -4.24
C CYS A 77 -2.64 4.99 -5.62
N ALA A 78 -1.82 5.77 -6.33
CA ALA A 78 -1.24 5.37 -7.60
C ALA A 78 -0.29 4.18 -7.44
N LEU A 79 0.60 4.23 -6.45
CA LEU A 79 1.51 3.13 -6.13
C LEU A 79 0.75 1.87 -5.71
N ALA A 80 -0.29 2.00 -4.88
CA ALA A 80 -1.13 0.87 -4.49
C ALA A 80 -1.80 0.23 -5.71
N LEU A 81 -2.29 1.02 -6.67
CA LEU A 81 -2.87 0.53 -7.91
C LEU A 81 -1.84 -0.19 -8.80
N ASP A 82 -0.62 0.33 -8.90
CA ASP A 82 0.45 -0.28 -9.70
C ASP A 82 0.90 -1.61 -9.10
N VAL A 83 1.01 -1.69 -7.76
CA VAL A 83 1.29 -2.93 -7.04
C VAL A 83 0.14 -3.93 -7.25
N CYS A 84 -1.12 -3.52 -7.09
CA CYS A 84 -2.28 -4.39 -7.37
C CYS A 84 -2.27 -4.98 -8.79
N LYS A 85 -1.70 -4.28 -9.77
CA LYS A 85 -1.62 -4.73 -11.16
C LYS A 85 -0.40 -5.62 -11.46
N SER A 86 0.61 -5.68 -10.59
CA SER A 86 1.86 -6.39 -10.87
C SER A 86 1.66 -7.87 -11.16
N ASP A 87 0.68 -8.47 -10.48
CA ASP A 87 0.43 -9.91 -10.54
C ASP A 87 -0.57 -10.30 -11.64
N GLY A 88 -0.95 -9.34 -12.49
CA GLY A 88 -1.84 -9.57 -13.64
C GLY A 88 -3.32 -9.79 -13.27
N SER A 89 -3.65 -9.87 -11.98
CA SER A 89 -5.01 -9.88 -11.45
C SER A 89 -5.07 -9.14 -10.12
N ILE A 90 -6.08 -8.28 -9.95
CA ILE A 90 -6.32 -7.60 -8.67
C ILE A 90 -7.26 -8.47 -7.84
N GLY A 91 -6.86 -8.84 -6.64
CA GLY A 91 -7.71 -9.57 -5.70
C GLY A 91 -8.85 -8.71 -5.14
N ASP A 92 -9.96 -9.35 -4.75
CA ASP A 92 -11.12 -8.64 -4.19
C ASP A 92 -10.78 -7.83 -2.92
N ALA A 93 -9.89 -8.36 -2.08
CA ALA A 93 -9.43 -7.72 -0.85
C ALA A 93 -8.58 -6.47 -1.13
N GLU A 94 -7.69 -6.54 -2.12
CA GLU A 94 -6.81 -5.43 -2.52
C GLU A 94 -7.63 -4.30 -3.14
N MET A 95 -8.57 -4.64 -4.01
CA MET A 95 -9.48 -3.67 -4.60
C MET A 95 -10.40 -3.04 -3.55
N ALA A 96 -10.83 -3.81 -2.53
CA ALA A 96 -11.58 -3.27 -1.41
C ALA A 96 -10.76 -2.25 -0.61
N LEU A 97 -9.48 -2.54 -0.32
CA LEU A 97 -8.57 -1.62 0.36
C LEU A 97 -8.31 -0.36 -0.48
N LEU A 98 -8.04 -0.50 -1.77
CA LEU A 98 -7.81 0.66 -2.65
C LEU A 98 -9.03 1.58 -2.69
N ARG A 99 -10.23 1.03 -2.86
CA ARG A 99 -11.49 1.80 -2.81
C ARG A 99 -11.69 2.49 -1.47
N TYR A 100 -11.32 1.82 -0.39
CA TYR A 100 -11.39 2.38 0.96
C TYR A 100 -10.45 3.59 1.10
N MET A 101 -9.19 3.45 0.71
CA MET A 101 -8.19 4.54 0.74
C MET A 101 -8.65 5.75 -0.07
N MET A 102 -9.12 5.52 -1.30
CA MET A 102 -9.64 6.57 -2.17
C MET A 102 -10.85 7.28 -1.55
N GLY A 103 -11.77 6.52 -0.94
CA GLY A 103 -12.93 7.05 -0.23
C GLY A 103 -12.53 7.93 0.96
N SER A 104 -11.61 7.46 1.81
CA SER A 104 -11.13 8.18 2.99
C SER A 104 -10.44 9.50 2.63
N TRP A 105 -9.73 9.55 1.50
CA TRP A 105 -9.02 10.75 1.05
C TRP A 105 -9.80 11.60 0.03
N ARG A 106 -11.01 11.18 -0.36
CA ARG A 106 -11.83 11.82 -1.41
C ARG A 106 -11.02 12.02 -2.70
N ILE A 107 -10.42 10.93 -3.16
CA ILE A 107 -9.68 10.85 -4.42
C ILE A 107 -10.53 10.09 -5.43
N SER A 108 -10.72 10.67 -6.62
CA SER A 108 -11.42 10.00 -7.72
C SER A 108 -10.45 9.19 -8.60
N LEU A 109 -11.01 8.37 -9.49
CA LEU A 109 -10.20 7.72 -10.53
C LEU A 109 -9.61 8.76 -11.50
N ASP A 110 -10.34 9.84 -11.79
CA ASP A 110 -9.86 10.93 -12.64
C ASP A 110 -8.65 11.65 -12.01
N ASP A 111 -8.67 11.85 -10.69
CA ASP A 111 -7.54 12.41 -9.94
C ASP A 111 -6.29 11.51 -10.09
N LEU A 112 -6.47 10.19 -10.05
CA LEU A 112 -5.41 9.20 -10.23
C LEU A 112 -4.89 9.15 -11.66
N GLU A 113 -5.78 9.16 -12.65
CA GLU A 113 -5.41 9.18 -14.07
C GLU A 113 -4.58 10.42 -14.40
N ALA A 114 -4.98 11.59 -13.89
CA ALA A 114 -4.23 12.82 -14.05
C ALA A 114 -2.84 12.81 -13.37
N GLU A 115 -2.66 12.03 -12.30
CA GLU A 115 -1.37 11.85 -11.63
C GLU A 115 -0.48 10.87 -12.41
N LEU A 116 -1.04 9.76 -12.88
CA LEU A 116 -0.32 8.76 -13.68
C LEU A 116 0.16 9.33 -15.02
N ILE A 117 -0.63 10.18 -15.66
CA ILE A 117 -0.24 10.86 -16.92
C ILE A 117 0.91 11.87 -16.70
N ARG A 118 1.07 12.39 -15.47
CA ARG A 118 2.13 13.36 -15.14
C ARG A 118 3.49 12.71 -14.84
N ARG A 119 3.55 11.38 -14.74
CA ARG A 119 4.78 10.60 -14.59
C ARG A 119 5.32 10.15 -15.93
#